data_AF-A0A8H6MD11-F1
#
_entry.id   AF-A0A8H6MD11-F1
#
_cell.length_a   1.000
_cell.length_b   1.000
_cell.length_c   1.000
_cell.angle_alpha   90.00
_cell.angle_beta   90.00
_cell.angle_gamma   90.00
#
_symmetry.space_group_name_H-M   'P 1'
#
loop_
_entity.id
_entity.type
_entity.pdbx_description
1 polymer ?
#
loop_
_entity_poly.entity_id
_entity_poly.type
_entity_poly.pdbx_seq_one_letter_code
_entity_poly.pdbx_strand_id
1 'polypeptide(L)'
;MSDFPQEISECTVDEARDDDQFLKALGLTARSWVEHTREYLFQSISVDARDTSPEGACHALVLLIKKRPSIQFYFGHLTIRVKDTLPSVIHFAGTDVHMTEGLASLLPLLSFVTTLSIVGTGDGGRSSWTNIPRLVRDRLLDLISRSKIDSLHIHKIGDIPGALFAHLPHLQHLRLFSASSSATSFHESGYSTQFYSPPRPSIRTLQVYDSHLLAFALFWPLPTQTGPRARLDTHQLLELEIYTDFDDHNVGRAWSAVLDHCSTIEKYTVVQDCEYPPTKHFPQTVLNLRRFPNLQVLQLSWYYTIIPEGGFNHNPLPGFVTNLAQIENHNQLRTVELNVRCEHYNRIAFDFVTTPRLGMPRSLVQICMFDEFWGQFDWVLSQCGFSQLMEVYVHWVSPLPPCEDSLHEVYLRGGLPRLIAKGVQLSSSIKNIQGGELD
;
A
#
# COMPACT_ATOMS: atom_id res chain seq x y z
N MET A 1 24.99 -39.73 6.43
CA MET A 1 23.74 -39.51 5.68
C MET A 1 24.16 -39.16 4.27
N SER A 2 23.59 -39.83 3.27
CA SER A 2 23.85 -39.56 1.85
C SER A 2 23.66 -38.07 1.56
N ASP A 3 24.58 -37.49 0.79
CA ASP A 3 24.49 -36.11 0.33
C ASP A 3 23.17 -35.94 -0.42
N PHE A 4 22.22 -35.28 0.23
CA PHE A 4 20.97 -34.87 -0.39
C PHE A 4 21.33 -33.82 -1.45
N PRO A 5 20.81 -33.91 -2.68
CA PRO A 5 21.15 -32.92 -3.71
C PRO A 5 20.83 -31.51 -3.23
N GLN A 6 21.78 -30.59 -3.40
CA GLN A 6 21.68 -29.23 -2.89
C GLN A 6 20.44 -28.52 -3.46
N GLU A 7 20.12 -28.74 -4.74
CA GLU A 7 18.94 -28.12 -5.37
C GLU A 7 17.64 -28.54 -4.69
N ILE A 8 17.52 -29.81 -4.27
CA ILE A 8 16.30 -30.30 -3.61
C ILE A 8 16.19 -29.70 -2.20
N SER A 9 17.30 -29.55 -1.47
CA SER A 9 17.28 -28.89 -0.17
C SER A 9 16.93 -27.41 -0.27
N GLU A 10 17.45 -26.70 -1.28
CA GLU A 10 17.12 -25.28 -1.54
C GLU A 10 15.64 -25.13 -1.87
N CYS A 11 15.09 -25.91 -2.81
CA CYS A 11 13.67 -25.88 -3.12
C CYS A 11 12.79 -26.21 -1.89
N THR A 12 13.20 -27.15 -1.04
CA THR A 12 12.43 -27.49 0.17
C THR A 12 12.38 -26.32 1.15
N VAL A 13 13.47 -25.58 1.28
CA VAL A 13 13.55 -24.39 2.14
C VAL A 13 12.80 -23.21 1.51
N ASP A 14 12.83 -23.04 0.18
CA ASP A 14 12.09 -22.00 -0.54
C ASP A 14 10.57 -22.15 -0.36
N GLU A 15 10.05 -23.39 -0.43
CA GLU A 15 8.65 -23.71 -0.15
C GLU A 15 8.27 -23.46 1.33
N ALA A 16 9.26 -23.48 2.22
CA ALA A 16 9.10 -23.24 3.65
C ALA A 16 9.24 -21.76 4.04
N ARG A 17 9.50 -20.84 3.10
CA ARG A 17 9.87 -19.45 3.37
C ARG A 17 8.93 -18.70 4.33
N ASP A 18 7.65 -19.06 4.32
CA ASP A 18 6.58 -18.41 5.09
C ASP A 18 6.25 -19.17 6.40
N ASP A 19 6.96 -20.27 6.71
CA ASP A 19 6.82 -21.07 7.94
C ASP A 19 8.12 -21.07 8.77
N ASP A 20 8.24 -20.08 9.65
CA ASP A 20 9.33 -19.90 10.60
C ASP A 20 9.65 -21.15 11.44
N GLN A 21 8.62 -21.91 11.86
CA GLN A 21 8.83 -23.08 12.72
C GLN A 21 9.44 -24.21 11.90
N PHE A 22 8.94 -24.41 10.68
CA PHE A 22 9.47 -25.41 9.77
C PHE A 22 10.90 -25.05 9.35
N LEU A 23 11.19 -23.79 8.99
CA LEU A 23 12.55 -23.33 8.70
C LEU A 23 13.53 -23.56 9.86
N LYS A 24 13.10 -23.29 11.11
CA LYS A 24 13.91 -23.58 12.31
C LYS A 24 14.20 -25.08 12.44
N ALA A 25 13.21 -25.93 12.20
CA ALA A 25 13.39 -27.38 12.24
C ALA A 25 14.36 -27.83 11.16
N LEU A 26 14.19 -27.36 9.92
CA LEU A 26 15.07 -27.65 8.78
C LEU A 26 16.52 -27.27 9.06
N GLY A 27 16.77 -26.06 9.59
CA GLY A 27 18.12 -25.60 9.93
C GLY A 27 18.80 -26.43 11.03
N LEU A 28 18.06 -27.19 11.83
CA LEU A 28 18.62 -28.10 12.83
C LEU A 28 18.94 -29.50 12.29
N THR A 29 18.38 -29.89 11.13
CA THR A 29 18.55 -31.24 10.58
C THR A 29 19.96 -31.49 10.01
N ALA A 30 20.51 -30.54 9.26
CA ALA A 30 21.79 -30.68 8.57
C ALA A 30 22.48 -29.33 8.32
N ARG A 31 23.83 -29.33 8.31
CA ARG A 31 24.62 -28.10 8.10
C ARG A 31 24.39 -27.45 6.74
N SER A 32 24.15 -28.24 5.69
CA SER A 32 23.89 -27.72 4.35
C SER A 32 22.60 -26.89 4.28
N TRP A 33 21.65 -27.10 5.18
CA TRP A 33 20.37 -26.37 5.22
C TRP A 33 20.49 -25.08 6.05
N VAL A 34 21.53 -24.97 6.88
CA VAL A 34 21.68 -23.88 7.85
C VAL A 34 21.86 -22.53 7.17
N GLU A 35 22.63 -22.43 6.09
CA GLU A 35 22.86 -21.13 5.44
C GLU A 35 21.58 -20.62 4.78
N HIS A 36 20.94 -21.45 3.95
CA HIS A 36 19.72 -21.07 3.23
C HIS A 36 18.53 -20.79 4.17
N THR A 37 18.33 -21.60 5.22
CA THR A 37 17.27 -21.33 6.21
C THR A 37 17.51 -20.03 6.99
N ARG A 38 18.77 -19.65 7.23
CA ARG A 38 19.11 -18.40 7.92
C ARG A 38 18.80 -17.17 7.07
N GLU A 39 18.93 -17.27 5.76
CA GLU A 39 18.56 -16.18 4.86
C GLU A 39 17.11 -15.77 5.09
N TYR A 40 16.18 -16.73 5.08
CA TYR A 40 14.76 -16.47 5.36
C TYR A 40 14.49 -16.09 6.83
N LEU A 41 15.03 -16.85 7.79
CA LEU A 41 14.79 -16.61 9.22
C LEU A 41 15.29 -15.26 9.73
N PHE A 42 16.32 -14.69 9.09
CA PHE A 42 16.86 -13.39 9.44
C PHE A 42 16.54 -12.32 8.40
N GLN A 43 15.74 -12.62 7.37
CA GLN A 43 15.42 -11.64 6.32
C GLN A 43 14.71 -10.41 6.89
N SER A 44 13.83 -10.64 7.87
CA SER A 44 13.00 -9.61 8.49
C SER A 44 13.26 -9.55 9.99
N ILE A 45 13.56 -8.35 10.50
CA ILE A 45 13.62 -8.07 11.92
C ILE A 45 12.39 -7.23 12.28
N SER A 46 11.63 -7.67 13.28
CA SER A 46 10.62 -6.85 13.92
C SER A 46 11.06 -6.48 15.35
N VAL A 47 11.01 -5.19 15.67
CA VAL A 47 11.18 -4.67 17.02
C VAL A 47 9.85 -4.10 17.48
N ASP A 48 9.21 -4.74 18.47
CA ASP A 48 7.91 -4.32 19.00
C ASP A 48 8.01 -3.76 20.42
N ALA A 49 7.61 -2.50 20.59
CA ALA A 49 7.55 -1.85 21.90
C ALA A 49 6.61 -2.53 22.90
N ARG A 50 5.69 -3.38 22.43
CA ARG A 50 4.71 -4.12 23.25
C ARG A 50 5.28 -5.41 23.84
N ASP A 51 6.41 -5.88 23.35
CA ASP A 51 7.02 -7.11 23.87
C ASP A 51 7.39 -6.97 25.35
N THR A 52 7.46 -8.09 26.06
CA THR A 52 7.80 -8.09 27.49
C THR A 52 9.26 -7.73 27.76
N SER A 53 10.13 -7.74 26.75
CA SER A 53 11.55 -7.38 26.87
C SER A 53 12.20 -6.88 25.55
N PRO A 54 11.67 -5.84 24.89
CA PRO A 54 12.18 -5.34 23.61
C PRO A 54 13.63 -4.87 23.70
N GLU A 55 14.03 -4.29 24.82
CA GLU A 55 15.41 -3.91 25.09
C GLU A 55 16.32 -5.15 25.16
N GLY A 56 15.87 -6.21 25.83
CA GLY A 56 16.58 -7.49 25.90
C GLY A 56 16.78 -8.10 24.51
N ALA A 57 15.76 -8.05 23.66
CA ALA A 57 15.84 -8.51 22.28
C ALA A 57 16.82 -7.67 21.43
N CYS A 58 16.72 -6.33 21.51
CA CYS A 58 17.65 -5.43 20.81
C CYS A 58 19.09 -5.63 21.28
N HIS A 59 19.30 -5.74 22.60
CA HIS A 59 20.62 -5.97 23.18
C HIS A 59 21.20 -7.33 22.77
N ALA A 60 20.39 -8.40 22.81
CA ALA A 60 20.79 -9.71 22.35
C ALA A 60 21.18 -9.70 20.87
N LEU A 61 20.43 -8.98 20.03
CA LEU A 61 20.73 -8.84 18.61
C LEU A 61 22.02 -8.02 18.37
N VAL A 62 22.24 -6.94 19.14
CA VAL A 62 23.50 -6.19 19.12
C VAL A 62 24.68 -7.08 19.47
N LEU A 63 24.57 -7.89 20.53
CA LEU A 63 25.61 -8.85 20.93
C LEU A 63 25.84 -9.92 19.85
N LEU A 64 24.77 -10.41 19.24
CA LEU A 64 24.82 -11.40 18.17
C LEU A 64 25.57 -10.85 16.95
N ILE A 65 25.23 -9.63 16.50
CA ILE A 65 25.91 -8.98 15.37
C ILE A 65 27.38 -8.72 15.71
N LYS A 66 27.69 -8.23 16.92
CA LYS A 66 29.08 -8.00 17.34
C LYS A 66 29.88 -9.30 17.37
N LYS A 67 29.28 -10.42 17.79
CA LYS A 67 29.94 -11.74 17.85
C LYS A 67 30.04 -12.40 16.49
N ARG A 68 29.08 -12.16 15.59
CA ARG A 68 29.00 -12.73 14.24
C ARG A 68 28.58 -11.64 13.24
N PRO A 69 29.51 -10.78 12.79
CA PRO A 69 29.19 -9.66 11.91
C PRO A 69 28.56 -10.09 10.57
N SER A 70 28.78 -11.33 10.13
CA SER A 70 28.16 -11.84 8.89
C SER A 70 26.64 -11.96 8.97
N ILE A 71 26.05 -12.00 10.17
CA ILE A 71 24.59 -12.09 10.27
C ILE A 71 23.89 -10.83 9.74
N GLN A 72 24.59 -9.69 9.75
CA GLN A 72 24.01 -8.43 9.30
C GLN A 72 23.63 -8.43 7.82
N PHE A 73 24.26 -9.30 7.01
CA PHE A 73 24.00 -9.40 5.57
C PHE A 73 22.62 -10.02 5.27
N TYR A 74 22.03 -10.74 6.23
CA TYR A 74 20.72 -11.35 6.05
C TYR A 74 19.57 -10.36 6.31
N PHE A 75 19.82 -9.26 7.03
CA PHE A 75 18.76 -8.30 7.39
C PHE A 75 18.39 -7.42 6.18
N GLY A 76 17.35 -7.81 5.44
CA GLY A 76 16.79 -7.02 4.34
C GLY A 76 15.68 -6.06 4.79
N HIS A 77 14.86 -6.49 5.74
CA HIS A 77 13.66 -5.79 6.18
C HIS A 77 13.72 -5.49 7.68
N LEU A 78 13.42 -4.24 8.05
CA LEU A 78 13.29 -3.82 9.44
C LEU A 78 11.90 -3.24 9.68
N THR A 79 11.15 -3.81 10.62
CA THR A 79 9.89 -3.27 11.11
C THR A 79 10.05 -2.78 12.54
N ILE A 80 9.70 -1.53 12.80
CA ILE A 80 9.69 -0.92 14.13
C ILE A 80 8.26 -0.57 14.48
N ARG A 81 7.74 -1.22 15.51
CA ARG A 81 6.41 -0.95 16.05
C ARG A 81 6.53 0.02 17.22
N VAL A 82 5.99 1.22 17.04
CA VAL A 82 5.99 2.33 17.99
C VAL A 82 4.66 2.32 18.73
N LYS A 83 4.72 2.22 20.06
CA LYS A 83 3.54 2.32 20.91
C LYS A 83 3.16 3.77 21.13
N ASP A 84 1.86 4.06 21.08
CA ASP A 84 1.37 5.34 21.55
C ASP A 84 1.31 5.35 23.08
N THR A 85 2.17 6.15 23.70
CA THR A 85 2.07 6.45 25.13
C THR A 85 1.15 7.64 25.28
N LEU A 86 -0.16 7.39 25.37
CA LEU A 86 -1.12 8.43 25.70
C LEU A 86 -0.63 9.16 26.97
N PRO A 87 -0.47 10.49 26.96
CA PRO A 87 -0.05 11.26 28.15
C PRO A 87 -1.05 11.20 29.32
N SER A 88 -2.22 10.59 29.12
CA SER A 88 -3.41 10.75 29.96
C SER A 88 -3.65 9.65 30.99
N VAL A 89 -2.78 8.65 31.11
CA VAL A 89 -2.83 7.73 32.25
C VAL A 89 -1.48 7.69 32.93
N ILE A 90 -1.50 8.01 34.21
CA ILE A 90 -0.38 8.10 35.16
C ILE A 90 0.44 6.80 35.10
N HIS A 91 1.36 6.69 34.14
CA HIS A 91 2.30 5.59 34.06
C HIS A 91 3.58 5.98 34.81
N PHE A 92 3.89 5.19 35.83
CA PHE A 92 5.09 5.26 36.63
C PHE A 92 6.33 5.41 35.73
N ALA A 93 7.17 6.39 36.05
CA ALA A 93 8.27 6.94 35.26
C ALA A 93 9.47 6.00 35.00
N GLY A 94 9.27 4.71 34.73
CA GLY A 94 10.36 3.72 34.71
C GLY A 94 10.53 2.88 33.45
N THR A 95 9.51 2.73 32.59
CA THR A 95 9.55 1.67 31.54
C THR A 95 9.85 2.16 30.12
N ASP A 96 9.68 3.45 29.81
CA ASP A 96 9.88 3.94 28.43
C ASP A 96 11.34 4.25 28.07
N VAL A 97 12.22 4.48 29.06
CA VAL A 97 13.63 4.86 28.81
C VAL A 97 14.42 3.70 28.20
N HIS A 98 14.06 2.47 28.53
CA HIS A 98 14.84 1.26 28.29
C HIS A 98 14.83 0.76 26.84
N MET A 99 13.70 0.81 26.14
CA MET A 99 13.67 0.46 24.71
C MET A 99 14.56 1.39 23.87
N THR A 100 14.75 2.62 24.34
CA THR A 100 15.43 3.70 23.64
C THR A 100 16.91 3.40 23.36
N GLU A 101 17.65 2.88 24.35
CA GLU A 101 19.10 2.68 24.22
C GLU A 101 19.44 1.45 23.38
N GLY A 102 18.70 0.35 23.59
CA GLY A 102 18.88 -0.89 22.84
C GLY A 102 18.63 -0.70 21.35
N LEU A 103 17.49 -0.08 20.99
CA LEU A 103 17.15 0.20 19.60
C LEU A 103 18.13 1.21 18.98
N ALA A 104 18.43 2.31 19.67
CA ALA A 104 19.40 3.30 19.17
C ALA A 104 20.81 2.70 18.95
N SER A 105 21.19 1.67 19.72
CA SER A 105 22.45 0.93 19.53
C SER A 105 22.40 -0.08 18.39
N LEU A 106 21.22 -0.63 18.09
CA LEU A 106 20.99 -1.60 17.03
C LEU A 106 20.99 -0.95 15.64
N LEU A 107 20.25 0.17 15.46
CA LEU A 107 20.06 0.82 14.15
C LEU A 107 21.37 1.08 13.38
N PRO A 108 22.47 1.54 14.02
CA PRO A 108 23.74 1.72 13.33
C PRO A 108 24.31 0.45 12.69
N LEU A 109 24.06 -0.72 13.28
CA LEU A 109 24.58 -2.03 12.85
C LEU A 109 23.80 -2.63 11.68
N LEU A 110 22.58 -2.14 11.42
CA LEU A 110 21.70 -2.64 10.37
C LEU A 110 22.05 -2.00 9.01
N SER A 111 23.26 -2.29 8.53
CA SER A 111 23.84 -1.64 7.34
C SER A 111 23.43 -2.26 6.00
N PHE A 112 22.63 -3.33 6.00
CA PHE A 112 22.15 -4.02 4.80
C PHE A 112 20.63 -3.96 4.61
N VAL A 113 19.92 -3.32 5.55
CA VAL A 113 18.48 -3.10 5.42
C VAL A 113 18.20 -2.27 4.17
N THR A 114 17.29 -2.75 3.34
CA THR A 114 16.79 -2.09 2.13
C THR A 114 15.36 -1.59 2.33
N THR A 115 14.57 -2.30 3.13
CA THR A 115 13.19 -1.92 3.46
C THR A 115 13.05 -1.56 4.93
N LEU A 116 12.58 -0.35 5.22
CA LEU A 116 12.22 0.09 6.57
C LEU A 116 10.70 0.28 6.69
N SER A 117 10.10 -0.32 7.71
CA SER A 117 8.70 -0.11 8.10
C SER A 117 8.61 0.49 9.49
N ILE A 118 7.89 1.60 9.64
CA ILE A 118 7.60 2.24 10.93
C ILE A 118 6.09 2.19 11.15
N VAL A 119 5.66 1.47 12.17
CA VAL A 119 4.25 1.13 12.40
C VAL A 119 3.81 1.65 13.76
N GLY A 120 2.76 2.47 13.81
CA GLY A 120 2.12 2.88 15.05
C GLY A 120 1.16 1.80 15.54
N THR A 121 1.20 1.48 16.84
CA THR A 121 0.36 0.44 17.44
C THR A 121 -0.69 1.01 18.40
N GLY A 122 -1.15 2.25 18.18
CA GLY A 122 -2.19 2.86 19.00
C GLY A 122 -3.54 2.16 18.83
N ASP A 123 -4.24 1.91 19.95
CA ASP A 123 -5.59 1.34 19.94
C ASP A 123 -6.57 2.37 19.35
N GLY A 124 -6.81 2.29 18.04
CA GLY A 124 -7.77 3.14 17.32
C GLY A 124 -7.22 4.50 16.87
N GLY A 125 -5.91 4.73 16.92
CA GLY A 125 -5.31 6.02 16.56
C GLY A 125 -3.94 5.93 15.89
N ARG A 126 -3.46 7.07 15.41
CA ARG A 126 -2.10 7.23 14.85
C ARG A 126 -1.13 7.55 15.98
N SER A 127 -0.03 6.83 16.08
CA SER A 127 1.06 7.17 17.02
C SER A 127 1.79 8.42 16.53
N SER A 128 2.09 9.38 17.40
CA SER A 128 2.80 10.59 16.96
C SER A 128 4.29 10.32 16.72
N TRP A 129 4.84 10.83 15.61
CA TRP A 129 6.29 10.81 15.34
C TRP A 129 7.09 11.48 16.46
N THR A 130 6.50 12.49 17.12
CA THR A 130 7.16 13.17 18.24
C THR A 130 7.24 12.33 19.51
N ASN A 131 6.42 11.27 19.61
CA ASN A 131 6.47 10.32 20.73
C ASN A 131 7.66 9.35 20.61
N ILE A 132 8.25 9.20 19.42
CA ILE A 132 9.50 8.45 19.26
C ILE A 132 10.60 9.22 20.00
N PRO A 133 11.31 8.59 20.97
CA PRO A 133 12.36 9.27 21.71
C PRO A 133 13.40 9.86 20.77
N ARG A 134 13.86 11.07 21.08
CA ARG A 134 14.75 11.84 20.20
C ARG A 134 15.96 11.04 19.72
N LEU A 135 16.64 10.32 20.63
CA LEU A 135 17.81 9.51 20.26
C LEU A 135 17.48 8.45 19.21
N VAL A 136 16.34 7.75 19.33
CA VAL A 136 15.90 6.75 18.35
C VAL A 136 15.50 7.43 17.05
N ARG A 137 14.77 8.55 17.13
CA ARG A 137 14.39 9.35 15.96
C ARG A 137 15.61 9.79 15.16
N ASP A 138 16.63 10.32 15.82
CA ASP A 138 17.88 10.75 15.19
C ASP A 138 18.57 9.57 14.49
N ARG A 139 18.61 8.40 15.14
CA ARG A 139 19.17 7.17 14.53
C ARG A 139 18.32 6.60 13.41
N LEU A 140 17.00 6.77 13.46
CA LEU A 140 16.11 6.41 12.36
C LEU A 140 16.37 7.31 11.16
N LEU A 141 16.50 8.62 11.38
CA LEU A 141 16.84 9.56 10.32
C LEU A 141 18.21 9.23 9.70
N ASP A 142 19.21 8.91 10.52
CA ASP A 142 20.53 8.43 10.05
C ASP A 142 20.39 7.17 9.18
N LEU A 143 19.56 6.21 9.61
CA LEU A 143 19.32 4.95 8.90
C LEU A 143 18.60 5.20 7.57
N ILE A 144 17.48 5.92 7.58
CA ILE A 144 16.67 6.29 6.41
C ILE A 144 17.48 7.08 5.39
N SER A 145 18.47 7.87 5.82
CA SER A 145 19.32 8.65 4.92
C SER A 145 20.37 7.80 4.16
N ARG A 146 20.52 6.50 4.49
CA ARG A 146 21.50 5.63 3.84
C ARG A 146 21.02 5.20 2.46
N SER A 147 21.87 5.31 1.46
CA SER A 147 21.57 4.98 0.05
C SER A 147 21.08 3.56 -0.23
N LYS A 148 21.18 2.63 0.73
CA LYS A 148 20.67 1.27 0.59
C LYS A 148 19.17 1.15 0.86
N ILE A 149 18.54 2.10 1.56
CA ILE A 149 17.11 2.04 1.88
C ILE A 149 16.30 2.52 0.68
N ASP A 150 15.92 1.61 -0.19
CA ASP A 150 15.10 1.92 -1.36
C ASP A 150 13.60 1.93 -1.04
N SER A 151 13.17 1.32 0.07
CA SER A 151 11.76 1.21 0.43
C SER A 151 11.48 1.69 1.85
N LEU A 152 10.49 2.58 1.99
CA LEU A 152 10.04 3.13 3.26
C LEU A 152 8.53 2.98 3.38
N HIS A 153 8.09 2.27 4.41
CA HIS A 153 6.69 2.11 4.77
C HIS A 153 6.42 2.82 6.09
N ILE A 154 5.41 3.68 6.11
CA ILE A 154 4.97 4.35 7.32
C ILE A 154 3.49 4.06 7.54
N HIS A 155 3.16 3.40 8.63
CA HIS A 155 1.82 2.92 8.93
C HIS A 155 1.35 3.51 10.27
N LYS A 156 0.21 4.21 10.31
CA LYS A 156 -0.43 4.75 11.52
C LYS A 156 0.50 5.66 12.33
N ILE A 157 1.33 6.44 11.64
CA ILE A 157 2.19 7.44 12.27
C ILE A 157 1.72 8.84 11.90
N GLY A 158 1.39 9.65 12.90
CA GLY A 158 1.06 11.06 12.75
C GLY A 158 2.25 11.99 12.93
N ASP A 159 2.05 13.27 12.64
CA ASP A 159 3.02 14.36 12.88
C ASP A 159 4.39 14.14 12.24
N ILE A 160 4.43 13.44 11.10
CA ILE A 160 5.68 13.20 10.38
C ILE A 160 6.14 14.53 9.78
N PRO A 161 7.41 14.92 9.95
CA PRO A 161 7.91 16.12 9.32
C PRO A 161 7.94 15.94 7.79
N GLY A 162 7.10 16.65 7.05
CA GLY A 162 7.02 16.52 5.59
C GLY A 162 8.36 16.74 4.85
N ALA A 163 9.25 17.54 5.44
CA ALA A 163 10.60 17.76 4.89
C ALA A 163 11.48 16.49 4.88
N LEU A 164 11.17 15.48 5.70
CA LEU A 164 11.90 14.21 5.77
C LEU A 164 12.12 13.61 4.39
N PHE A 165 11.05 13.52 3.60
CA PHE A 165 11.06 12.81 2.32
C PHE A 165 11.81 13.54 1.22
N ALA A 166 11.90 14.87 1.31
CA ALA A 166 12.66 15.66 0.34
C ALA A 166 14.17 15.45 0.46
N HIS A 167 14.64 14.82 1.55
CA HIS A 167 16.05 14.52 1.80
C HIS A 167 16.43 13.07 1.47
N LEU A 168 15.55 12.29 0.83
CA LEU A 168 15.76 10.86 0.57
C LEU A 168 15.92 10.55 -0.92
N PRO A 169 17.05 10.96 -1.57
CA PRO A 169 17.23 10.86 -3.02
C PRO A 169 17.32 9.44 -3.59
N HIS A 170 17.50 8.46 -2.73
CA HIS A 170 17.71 7.07 -3.09
C HIS A 170 16.42 6.24 -2.95
N LEU A 171 15.38 6.81 -2.33
CA LEU A 171 14.12 6.12 -2.07
C LEU A 171 13.37 5.90 -3.39
N GLN A 172 13.02 4.65 -3.68
CA GLN A 172 12.29 4.23 -4.87
C GLN A 172 10.84 3.87 -4.57
N HIS A 173 10.58 3.31 -3.39
CA HIS A 173 9.26 2.85 -2.97
C HIS A 173 8.85 3.56 -1.68
N LEU A 174 7.70 4.22 -1.71
CA LEU A 174 7.13 4.90 -0.55
C LEU A 174 5.70 4.43 -0.33
N ARG A 175 5.44 3.87 0.85
CA ARG A 175 4.10 3.47 1.28
C ARG A 175 3.69 4.25 2.52
N LEU A 176 2.58 4.97 2.42
CA LEU A 176 2.01 5.77 3.50
C LEU A 176 0.63 5.23 3.84
N PHE A 177 0.44 4.70 5.04
CA PHE A 177 -0.84 4.18 5.50
C PHE A 177 -1.30 4.89 6.76
N SER A 178 -2.46 5.54 6.73
CA SER A 178 -3.00 6.36 7.82
C SER A 178 -1.94 7.25 8.46
N ALA A 179 -1.14 7.93 7.63
CA ALA A 179 -0.05 8.80 8.03
C ALA A 179 -0.44 10.28 7.88
N SER A 180 0.05 11.14 8.76
CA SER A 180 -0.17 12.60 8.68
C SER A 180 1.12 13.40 8.78
N SER A 181 1.12 14.57 8.13
CA SER A 181 2.19 15.55 8.27
C SER A 181 1.96 16.41 9.50
N SER A 182 3.03 16.79 10.20
CA SER A 182 2.96 17.94 11.10
C SER A 182 2.84 19.23 10.28
N ALA A 183 2.04 20.19 10.75
CA ALA A 183 2.00 21.54 10.16
C ALA A 183 3.21 22.39 10.57
N THR A 184 3.94 21.95 11.59
CA THR A 184 5.13 22.61 12.12
C THR A 184 6.31 22.40 11.16
N SER A 185 6.95 23.51 10.77
CA SER A 185 8.19 23.48 10.00
C SER A 185 9.27 22.70 10.76
N PHE A 186 10.11 21.98 10.01
CA PHE A 186 11.27 21.23 10.50
C PHE A 186 12.28 22.18 11.19
N HIS A 187 12.01 22.56 12.45
CA HIS A 187 12.89 23.40 13.28
C HIS A 187 13.52 22.61 14.42
N GLU A 188 13.15 21.34 14.59
CA GLU A 188 13.75 20.51 15.62
C GLU A 188 15.15 20.06 15.21
N SER A 189 16.09 20.75 15.83
CA SER A 189 17.52 20.47 15.97
C SER A 189 18.43 20.94 14.85
N GLY A 190 19.55 21.55 15.27
CA GLY A 190 20.62 22.11 14.44
C GLY A 190 21.40 21.05 13.66
N TYR A 191 20.68 20.24 12.88
CA TYR A 191 21.21 19.52 11.75
C TYR A 191 21.75 20.55 10.76
N SER A 192 23.02 20.91 10.95
CA SER A 192 23.81 21.63 9.97
C SER A 192 24.11 20.66 8.85
N THR A 193 23.09 20.34 8.08
CA THR A 193 23.22 19.48 6.94
C THR A 193 23.66 20.35 5.79
N GLN A 194 24.98 20.49 5.66
CA GLN A 194 25.61 20.84 4.40
C GLN A 194 25.33 19.70 3.39
N PHE A 195 24.09 19.58 2.96
CA PHE A 195 23.69 18.67 1.91
C PHE A 195 24.08 19.32 0.59
N TYR A 196 25.23 18.91 0.06
CA TYR A 196 25.51 19.02 -1.37
C TYR A 196 24.29 18.51 -2.11
N SER A 197 23.70 19.34 -2.97
CA SER A 197 22.49 19.01 -3.74
C SER A 197 22.67 17.66 -4.42
N PRO A 198 22.12 16.57 -3.85
CA PRO A 198 22.29 15.25 -4.44
C PRO A 198 21.49 15.19 -5.75
N PRO A 199 21.76 14.21 -6.63
CA PRO A 199 20.79 13.86 -7.67
C PRO A 199 19.41 13.69 -7.02
N ARG A 200 18.38 14.25 -7.66
CA ARG A 200 17.05 14.34 -7.07
C ARG A 200 16.47 12.95 -6.80
N PRO A 201 15.72 12.77 -5.70
CA PRO A 201 14.94 11.56 -5.47
C PRO A 201 14.11 11.19 -6.68
N SER A 202 14.03 9.91 -6.99
CA SER A 202 13.19 9.46 -8.07
C SER A 202 12.33 8.31 -7.59
N ILE A 203 11.32 8.64 -6.78
CA ILE A 203 10.34 7.66 -6.35
C ILE A 203 9.68 7.07 -7.59
N ARG A 204 9.66 5.74 -7.65
CA ARG A 204 9.07 4.95 -8.73
C ARG A 204 7.69 4.46 -8.37
N THR A 205 7.49 4.07 -7.12
CA THR A 205 6.22 3.58 -6.61
C THR A 205 5.80 4.40 -5.40
N LEU A 206 4.60 4.96 -5.45
CA LEU A 206 3.97 5.67 -4.35
C LEU A 206 2.62 5.01 -4.05
N GLN A 207 2.46 4.51 -2.82
CA GLN A 207 1.17 4.02 -2.34
C GLN A 207 0.71 4.86 -1.16
N VAL A 208 -0.51 5.38 -1.23
CA VAL A 208 -1.04 6.30 -0.23
C VAL A 208 -2.41 5.80 0.23
N TYR A 209 -2.53 5.47 1.50
CA TYR A 209 -3.73 5.00 2.15
C TYR A 209 -4.11 5.96 3.26
N ASP A 210 -5.27 6.60 3.18
CA ASP A 210 -5.77 7.53 4.20
C ASP A 210 -4.72 8.58 4.66
N SER A 211 -3.90 9.03 3.70
CA SER A 211 -2.74 9.90 3.97
C SER A 211 -2.72 11.12 3.04
N HIS A 212 -3.89 11.57 2.58
CA HIS A 212 -4.04 12.58 1.54
C HIS A 212 -3.41 13.94 1.90
N LEU A 213 -3.46 14.36 3.17
CA LEU A 213 -2.80 15.61 3.61
C LEU A 213 -1.28 15.50 3.61
N LEU A 214 -0.74 14.34 4.02
CA LEU A 214 0.69 14.09 3.95
C LEU A 214 1.15 14.03 2.50
N ALA A 215 0.42 13.29 1.66
CA ALA A 215 0.65 13.29 0.22
C ALA A 215 0.61 14.71 -0.32
N PHE A 216 -0.39 15.52 -0.03
CA PHE A 216 -0.41 16.93 -0.45
C PHE A 216 0.84 17.70 0.01
N ALA A 217 1.27 17.54 1.25
CA ALA A 217 2.47 18.20 1.79
C ALA A 217 3.78 17.76 1.10
N LEU A 218 3.84 16.54 0.54
CA LEU A 218 5.01 16.06 -0.21
C LEU A 218 5.19 16.78 -1.55
N PHE A 219 4.09 17.14 -2.20
CA PHE A 219 4.08 17.73 -3.54
C PHE A 219 3.96 19.25 -3.49
N TRP A 220 3.31 19.79 -2.47
CA TRP A 220 3.16 21.22 -2.30
C TRP A 220 4.41 21.81 -1.66
N PRO A 221 4.96 22.92 -2.18
CA PRO A 221 6.08 23.60 -1.54
C PRO A 221 5.67 24.12 -0.17
N LEU A 222 6.10 23.44 0.89
CA LEU A 222 6.04 24.05 2.21
C LEU A 222 6.96 25.29 2.19
N PRO A 223 6.48 26.46 2.64
CA PRO A 223 7.31 27.65 2.74
C PRO A 223 8.37 27.42 3.82
N THR A 224 9.55 26.95 3.41
CA THR A 224 10.73 26.90 4.27
C THR A 224 11.33 28.30 4.34
N GLN A 225 11.46 28.85 5.55
CA GLN A 225 11.98 30.22 5.76
C GLN A 225 13.42 30.42 5.26
N THR A 226 14.17 29.35 4.95
CA THR A 226 15.63 29.41 4.79
C THR A 226 16.21 28.65 3.59
N GLY A 227 15.41 28.12 2.66
CA GLY A 227 15.98 27.31 1.57
C GLY A 227 15.05 26.99 0.39
N PRO A 228 15.60 26.42 -0.70
CA PRO A 228 14.81 25.93 -1.82
C PRO A 228 13.77 24.93 -1.33
N ARG A 229 12.53 25.11 -1.79
CA ARG A 229 11.35 24.32 -1.40
C ARG A 229 11.64 22.84 -1.62
N ALA A 230 11.88 22.13 -0.52
CA ALA A 230 12.14 20.70 -0.53
C ALA A 230 10.81 20.01 -0.93
N ARG A 231 10.82 19.36 -2.09
CA ARG A 231 9.68 18.61 -2.63
C ARG A 231 10.11 17.21 -2.98
N LEU A 232 9.16 16.29 -2.90
CA LEU A 232 9.32 14.98 -3.48
C LEU A 232 9.40 15.12 -5.00
N ASP A 233 10.49 14.65 -5.60
CA ASP A 233 10.60 14.60 -7.06
C ASP A 233 9.89 13.34 -7.57
N THR A 234 8.91 13.58 -8.43
CA THR A 234 7.99 12.58 -8.99
C THR A 234 8.13 12.46 -10.50
N HIS A 235 9.19 13.04 -11.09
CA HIS A 235 9.48 12.93 -12.51
C HIS A 235 9.72 11.48 -12.96
N GLN A 236 10.03 10.54 -12.06
CA GLN A 236 10.15 9.12 -12.37
C GLN A 236 9.08 8.25 -11.67
N LEU A 237 7.97 8.85 -11.22
CA LEU A 237 6.88 8.09 -10.61
C LEU A 237 6.15 7.28 -11.67
N LEU A 238 6.35 5.97 -11.67
CA LEU A 238 5.78 5.03 -12.64
C LEU A 238 4.47 4.43 -12.11
N GLU A 239 4.39 4.20 -10.80
CA GLU A 239 3.26 3.54 -10.17
C GLU A 239 2.69 4.39 -9.05
N LEU A 240 1.38 4.66 -9.12
CA LEU A 240 0.66 5.38 -8.08
C LEU A 240 -0.57 4.59 -7.67
N GLU A 241 -0.67 4.31 -6.38
CA GLU A 241 -1.81 3.65 -5.79
C GLU A 241 -2.42 4.51 -4.67
N ILE A 242 -3.72 4.75 -4.76
CA ILE A 242 -4.44 5.65 -3.87
C ILE A 242 -5.59 4.88 -3.21
N TYR A 243 -5.55 4.81 -1.88
CA TYR A 243 -6.62 4.34 -1.00
C TYR A 243 -7.08 5.49 -0.13
N THR A 244 -8.38 5.62 0.01
CA THR A 244 -8.91 6.89 0.49
C THR A 244 -10.35 6.72 0.93
N ASP A 245 -10.56 7.02 2.21
CA ASP A 245 -11.85 7.30 2.79
C ASP A 245 -12.16 8.78 2.50
N PHE A 246 -13.05 9.02 1.54
CA PHE A 246 -13.18 10.30 0.85
C PHE A 246 -14.07 11.31 1.61
N ASP A 247 -13.69 11.67 2.83
CA ASP A 247 -14.51 12.48 3.76
C ASP A 247 -14.55 13.99 3.49
N ASP A 248 -13.53 14.55 2.83
CA ASP A 248 -13.37 16.01 2.81
C ASP A 248 -13.29 16.57 1.38
N HIS A 249 -14.01 17.66 1.11
CA HIS A 249 -13.83 18.47 -0.11
C HIS A 249 -12.38 18.90 -0.33
N ASN A 250 -11.58 18.99 0.74
CA ASN A 250 -10.14 19.25 0.65
C ASN A 250 -9.36 18.06 0.09
N VAL A 251 -9.83 16.81 0.27
CA VAL A 251 -9.21 15.60 -0.30
C VAL A 251 -9.18 15.69 -1.82
N GLY A 252 -10.29 16.11 -2.44
CA GLY A 252 -10.37 16.28 -3.90
C GLY A 252 -9.37 17.30 -4.45
N ARG A 253 -9.16 18.41 -3.73
CA ARG A 253 -8.15 19.44 -4.08
C ARG A 253 -6.73 18.95 -3.85
N ALA A 254 -6.50 18.26 -2.73
CA ALA A 254 -5.21 17.67 -2.38
C ALA A 254 -4.77 16.70 -3.47
N TRP A 255 -5.63 15.76 -3.85
CA TRP A 255 -5.35 14.83 -4.94
C TRP A 255 -5.21 15.53 -6.28
N SER A 256 -6.04 16.54 -6.56
CA SER A 256 -5.87 17.28 -7.80
C SER A 256 -4.46 17.82 -7.94
N ALA A 257 -3.94 18.47 -6.89
CA ALA A 257 -2.60 19.04 -6.87
C ALA A 257 -1.48 17.98 -6.94
N VAL A 258 -1.63 16.86 -6.24
CA VAL A 258 -0.67 15.74 -6.31
C VAL A 258 -0.59 15.19 -7.74
N LEU A 259 -1.76 14.90 -8.34
CA LEU A 259 -1.84 14.28 -9.66
C LEU A 259 -1.37 15.20 -10.80
N ASP A 260 -1.42 16.53 -10.62
CA ASP A 260 -0.87 17.49 -11.59
C ASP A 260 0.67 17.36 -11.77
N HIS A 261 1.35 16.67 -10.84
CA HIS A 261 2.79 16.41 -10.90
C HIS A 261 3.16 15.01 -11.38
N CYS A 262 2.19 14.13 -11.64
CA CYS A 262 2.44 12.72 -11.87
C CYS A 262 2.29 12.31 -13.36
N SER A 263 2.88 13.07 -14.28
CA SER A 263 2.71 12.83 -15.72
C SER A 263 3.40 11.57 -16.28
N THR A 264 4.28 10.94 -15.50
CA THR A 264 5.05 9.76 -15.91
C THR A 264 4.44 8.43 -15.47
N ILE A 265 3.27 8.45 -14.85
CA ILE A 265 2.58 7.24 -14.40
C ILE A 265 2.28 6.29 -15.57
N GLU A 266 2.67 5.03 -15.38
CA GLU A 266 2.36 3.89 -16.24
C GLU A 266 1.29 2.99 -15.61
N LYS A 267 1.26 2.87 -14.28
CA LYS A 267 0.27 2.10 -13.53
C LYS A 267 -0.45 2.98 -12.50
N TYR A 268 -1.77 3.06 -12.63
CA TYR A 268 -2.60 3.83 -11.71
C TYR A 268 -3.67 2.96 -11.07
N THR A 269 -3.65 2.87 -9.75
CA THR A 269 -4.61 2.09 -8.97
C THR A 269 -5.39 3.02 -8.04
N VAL A 270 -6.72 2.97 -8.11
CA VAL A 270 -7.62 3.69 -7.22
C VAL A 270 -8.45 2.69 -6.45
N VAL A 271 -8.35 2.73 -5.12
CA VAL A 271 -9.13 1.90 -4.22
C VAL A 271 -10.02 2.80 -3.37
N GLN A 272 -11.32 2.65 -3.53
CA GLN A 272 -12.29 3.24 -2.62
C GLN A 272 -12.37 2.33 -1.39
N ASP A 273 -11.81 2.82 -0.28
CA ASP A 273 -11.99 2.24 1.03
C ASP A 273 -13.09 3.03 1.73
N CYS A 274 -14.21 2.39 2.06
CA CYS A 274 -15.33 3.08 2.70
C CYS A 274 -15.84 2.27 3.89
N GLU A 275 -15.98 2.96 5.03
CA GLU A 275 -16.75 2.41 6.14
C GLU A 275 -18.20 2.17 5.72
N TYR A 276 -18.78 1.08 6.23
CA TYR A 276 -20.14 0.69 5.91
C TYR A 276 -21.15 1.27 6.92
N PRO A 277 -22.24 1.94 6.49
CA PRO A 277 -22.60 2.30 5.11
C PRO A 277 -21.80 3.50 4.59
N PRO A 278 -21.57 3.59 3.27
CA PRO A 278 -20.89 4.72 2.66
C PRO A 278 -21.72 5.99 2.86
N THR A 279 -21.19 6.96 3.60
CA THR A 279 -21.83 8.27 3.80
C THR A 279 -21.21 9.36 2.92
N LYS A 280 -20.10 9.05 2.24
CA LYS A 280 -19.17 10.05 1.65
C LYS A 280 -19.04 9.93 0.14
N HIS A 281 -19.06 11.06 -0.57
CA HIS A 281 -19.00 11.10 -2.04
C HIS A 281 -17.64 10.66 -2.58
N PHE A 282 -17.64 9.97 -3.73
CA PHE A 282 -16.40 9.64 -4.43
C PHE A 282 -15.89 10.88 -5.21
N PRO A 283 -14.65 11.36 -4.99
CA PRO A 283 -14.15 12.57 -5.61
C PRO A 283 -13.69 12.27 -7.02
N GLN A 284 -14.49 12.72 -7.99
CA GLN A 284 -14.23 12.52 -9.41
C GLN A 284 -12.88 13.07 -9.89
N THR A 285 -12.22 13.95 -9.12
CA THR A 285 -10.89 14.49 -9.47
C THR A 285 -9.80 13.43 -9.48
N VAL A 286 -9.91 12.35 -8.69
CA VAL A 286 -8.93 11.24 -8.73
C VAL A 286 -9.02 10.43 -10.02
N LEU A 287 -10.12 10.56 -10.76
CA LEU A 287 -10.32 9.88 -12.04
C LEU A 287 -9.94 10.75 -13.23
N ASN A 288 -9.31 11.92 -13.05
CA ASN A 288 -8.88 12.74 -14.19
C ASN A 288 -7.66 12.13 -14.91
N LEU A 289 -7.92 11.12 -15.75
CA LEU A 289 -6.90 10.30 -16.41
C LEU A 289 -6.10 11.06 -17.50
N ARG A 290 -6.58 12.23 -17.96
CA ARG A 290 -5.87 13.06 -18.95
C ARG A 290 -4.47 13.50 -18.51
N ARG A 291 -4.19 13.40 -17.22
CA ARG A 291 -2.90 13.71 -16.61
C ARG A 291 -1.83 12.66 -16.87
N PHE A 292 -2.22 11.46 -17.32
CA PHE A 292 -1.35 10.29 -17.44
C PHE A 292 -1.20 9.85 -18.91
N PRO A 293 -0.43 10.58 -19.74
CA PRO A 293 -0.27 10.25 -21.15
C PRO A 293 0.43 8.90 -21.40
N ASN A 294 1.14 8.37 -20.40
CA ASN A 294 1.86 7.10 -20.46
C ASN A 294 1.13 5.95 -19.75
N LEU A 295 -0.14 6.15 -19.36
CA LEU A 295 -0.89 5.14 -18.61
C LEU A 295 -1.08 3.87 -19.44
N GLN A 296 -0.55 2.75 -18.93
CA GLN A 296 -0.64 1.42 -19.51
C GLN A 296 -1.59 0.51 -18.73
N VAL A 297 -1.61 0.63 -17.39
CA VAL A 297 -2.43 -0.19 -16.50
C VAL A 297 -3.30 0.71 -15.63
N LEU A 298 -4.60 0.51 -15.70
CA LEU A 298 -5.58 1.21 -14.87
C LEU A 298 -6.37 0.21 -14.04
N GLN A 299 -6.33 0.37 -12.72
CA GLN A 299 -7.05 -0.48 -11.79
C GLN A 299 -8.00 0.37 -10.94
N LEU A 300 -9.27 -0.03 -10.90
CA LEU A 300 -10.28 0.54 -10.02
C LEU A 300 -10.80 -0.56 -9.09
N SER A 301 -10.74 -0.32 -7.79
CA SER A 301 -11.33 -1.19 -6.77
C SER A 301 -12.35 -0.40 -5.95
N TRP A 302 -13.55 -0.95 -5.77
CA TRP A 302 -14.61 -0.29 -5.00
C TRP A 302 -15.53 -1.30 -4.32
N TYR A 303 -16.26 -0.85 -3.30
CA TYR A 303 -17.27 -1.67 -2.62
C TYR A 303 -18.61 -1.60 -3.33
N TYR A 304 -19.22 -2.76 -3.56
CA TYR A 304 -20.48 -2.89 -4.30
C TYR A 304 -21.68 -2.30 -3.55
N THR A 305 -21.67 -2.31 -2.22
CA THR A 305 -22.79 -1.87 -1.38
C THR A 305 -23.12 -0.37 -1.51
N ILE A 306 -22.41 0.34 -2.39
CA ILE A 306 -22.46 1.77 -2.65
C ILE A 306 -23.59 2.18 -3.62
N ILE A 307 -24.45 1.26 -4.06
CA ILE A 307 -25.51 1.60 -5.03
C ILE A 307 -26.92 1.51 -4.41
N PRO A 308 -27.32 2.42 -3.50
CA PRO A 308 -28.73 2.64 -3.26
C PRO A 308 -29.34 3.41 -4.44
N GLU A 309 -30.55 3.03 -4.83
CA GLU A 309 -31.41 3.65 -5.85
C GLU A 309 -31.78 5.14 -5.54
N GLY A 310 -31.07 5.82 -4.65
CA GLY A 310 -31.52 7.02 -3.92
C GLY A 310 -30.64 8.27 -3.98
N GLY A 311 -29.75 8.42 -4.97
CA GLY A 311 -29.25 9.76 -5.35
C GLY A 311 -27.97 10.27 -4.67
N PHE A 312 -27.12 9.40 -4.13
CA PHE A 312 -25.79 9.82 -3.68
C PHE A 312 -24.68 9.45 -4.68
N ASN A 313 -23.84 10.43 -5.05
CA ASN A 313 -22.66 10.29 -5.95
C ASN A 313 -21.51 9.46 -5.32
N HIS A 314 -21.82 8.31 -4.74
CA HIS A 314 -20.84 7.42 -4.13
C HIS A 314 -20.27 6.41 -5.13
N ASN A 315 -21.04 6.09 -6.19
CA ASN A 315 -20.64 5.16 -7.23
C ASN A 315 -19.59 5.80 -8.16
N PRO A 316 -18.35 5.28 -8.22
CA PRO A 316 -17.32 5.83 -9.10
C PRO A 316 -17.57 5.52 -10.59
N LEU A 317 -18.41 4.54 -10.91
CA LEU A 317 -18.52 3.97 -12.26
C LEU A 317 -18.93 4.95 -13.36
N PRO A 318 -19.98 5.79 -13.22
CA PRO A 318 -20.35 6.73 -14.29
C PRO A 318 -19.23 7.74 -14.58
N GLY A 319 -18.59 8.22 -13.52
CA GLY A 319 -17.45 9.13 -13.64
C GLY A 319 -16.21 8.45 -14.21
N PHE A 320 -15.97 7.19 -13.88
CA PHE A 320 -14.90 6.38 -14.45
C PHE A 320 -15.03 6.23 -15.97
N VAL A 321 -16.21 5.84 -16.48
CA VAL A 321 -16.46 5.74 -17.93
C VAL A 321 -16.31 7.10 -18.61
N THR A 322 -16.85 8.15 -18.00
CA THR A 322 -16.73 9.52 -18.51
C THR A 322 -15.27 9.95 -18.64
N ASN A 323 -14.43 9.65 -17.64
CA ASN A 323 -13.01 9.99 -17.68
C ASN A 323 -12.18 9.08 -18.60
N LEU A 324 -12.59 7.83 -18.79
CA LEU A 324 -12.00 6.96 -19.82
C LEU A 324 -12.23 7.54 -21.22
N ALA A 325 -13.46 7.94 -21.55
CA ALA A 325 -13.77 8.54 -22.84
C ALA A 325 -12.91 9.79 -23.13
N GLN A 326 -12.46 10.48 -22.10
CA GLN A 326 -11.65 11.69 -22.21
C GLN A 326 -10.19 11.46 -22.62
N ILE A 327 -9.66 10.23 -22.52
CA ILE A 327 -8.28 9.87 -22.86
C ILE A 327 -8.15 9.09 -24.17
N GLU A 328 -9.24 8.91 -24.90
CA GLU A 328 -9.29 8.12 -26.14
C GLU A 328 -8.12 8.47 -27.09
N ASN A 329 -7.86 9.75 -27.36
CA ASN A 329 -6.88 10.14 -28.39
C ASN A 329 -5.40 10.07 -27.99
N HIS A 330 -5.09 9.80 -26.71
CA HIS A 330 -3.73 9.95 -26.16
C HIS A 330 -3.40 8.91 -25.08
N ASN A 331 -3.89 7.68 -25.22
CA ASN A 331 -3.62 6.62 -24.24
C ASN A 331 -2.71 5.52 -24.80
N GLN A 332 -1.90 4.95 -23.92
CA GLN A 332 -1.12 3.74 -24.13
C GLN A 332 -1.73 2.57 -23.35
N LEU A 333 -3.05 2.65 -23.07
CA LEU A 333 -3.72 1.78 -22.13
C LEU A 333 -3.80 0.37 -22.69
N ARG A 334 -3.18 -0.58 -21.99
CA ARG A 334 -3.11 -2.01 -22.35
C ARG A 334 -4.02 -2.85 -21.50
N THR A 335 -4.17 -2.50 -20.23
CA THR A 335 -4.90 -3.30 -19.25
C THR A 335 -5.83 -2.41 -18.43
N VAL A 336 -7.09 -2.85 -18.31
CA VAL A 336 -8.06 -2.27 -17.39
C VAL A 336 -8.54 -3.34 -16.42
N GLU A 337 -8.42 -3.07 -15.12
CA GLU A 337 -8.84 -3.97 -14.06
C GLU A 337 -9.94 -3.34 -13.19
N LEU A 338 -11.06 -4.04 -13.07
CA LEU A 338 -12.16 -3.67 -12.20
C LEU A 338 -12.27 -4.68 -11.06
N ASN A 339 -12.07 -4.23 -9.83
CA ASN A 339 -12.17 -5.04 -8.62
C ASN A 339 -13.45 -4.65 -7.85
N VAL A 340 -14.46 -5.50 -7.93
CA VAL A 340 -15.76 -5.29 -7.29
C VAL A 340 -15.78 -6.02 -5.95
N ARG A 341 -15.71 -5.29 -4.83
CA ARG A 341 -15.69 -5.85 -3.47
C ARG A 341 -17.09 -6.01 -2.89
N CYS A 342 -17.47 -7.24 -2.51
CA CYS A 342 -18.77 -7.62 -1.97
C CYS A 342 -18.73 -7.98 -0.48
N GLU A 343 -17.69 -7.53 0.25
CA GLU A 343 -17.31 -7.97 1.60
C GLU A 343 -18.36 -7.72 2.70
N HIS A 344 -19.17 -6.66 2.60
CA HIS A 344 -20.09 -6.27 3.69
C HIS A 344 -21.49 -6.90 3.61
N TYR A 345 -21.72 -7.84 2.69
CA TYR A 345 -23.05 -8.42 2.44
C TYR A 345 -23.62 -9.18 3.66
N ASN A 346 -22.78 -9.76 4.52
CA ASN A 346 -23.24 -10.59 5.64
C ASN A 346 -23.81 -9.80 6.83
N ARG A 347 -23.55 -8.49 6.96
CA ARG A 347 -24.04 -7.70 8.11
C ARG A 347 -25.45 -7.18 7.94
N ILE A 348 -25.92 -7.01 6.70
CA ILE A 348 -27.32 -6.73 6.45
C ILE A 348 -27.95 -8.05 6.05
N ALA A 349 -28.30 -8.83 7.05
CA ALA A 349 -29.38 -9.80 6.92
C ALA A 349 -30.63 -9.02 6.46
N PHE A 350 -30.79 -8.90 5.16
CA PHE A 350 -32.04 -8.51 4.57
C PHE A 350 -33.02 -9.64 4.91
N ASP A 351 -33.91 -9.36 5.86
CA ASP A 351 -35.19 -10.05 6.11
C ASP A 351 -36.13 -10.07 4.87
N PHE A 352 -35.60 -9.84 3.67
CA PHE A 352 -36.28 -9.97 2.38
C PHE A 352 -36.04 -11.34 1.76
N VAL A 353 -36.02 -12.38 2.59
CA VAL A 353 -36.43 -13.72 2.17
C VAL A 353 -37.90 -13.57 1.78
N THR A 354 -38.21 -13.55 0.50
CA THR A 354 -38.68 -14.79 -0.10
C THR A 354 -38.37 -14.84 -1.60
N THR A 355 -37.70 -15.93 -1.96
CA THR A 355 -37.44 -16.50 -3.29
C THR A 355 -36.26 -15.97 -4.12
N PRO A 356 -35.04 -16.49 -3.86
CA PRO A 356 -34.06 -16.75 -4.90
C PRO A 356 -34.30 -18.18 -5.43
N ARG A 357 -34.92 -18.33 -6.61
CA ARG A 357 -35.08 -19.65 -7.25
C ARG A 357 -33.81 -20.16 -7.95
N LEU A 358 -32.71 -19.41 -7.95
CA LEU A 358 -31.52 -19.68 -8.78
C LEU A 358 -30.17 -19.63 -8.04
N GLY A 359 -30.13 -19.63 -6.71
CA GLY A 359 -28.86 -19.72 -5.95
C GLY A 359 -27.89 -18.53 -6.08
N MET A 360 -28.10 -17.59 -6.99
CA MET A 360 -27.30 -16.38 -7.11
C MET A 360 -27.65 -15.34 -6.02
N PRO A 361 -26.64 -14.70 -5.39
CA PRO A 361 -26.83 -13.46 -4.64
C PRO A 361 -27.46 -12.38 -5.54
N ARG A 362 -28.56 -11.74 -5.10
CA ARG A 362 -29.25 -10.65 -5.85
C ARG A 362 -28.31 -9.52 -6.26
N SER A 363 -27.25 -9.28 -5.49
CA SER A 363 -26.18 -8.29 -5.78
C SER A 363 -25.44 -8.57 -7.08
N LEU A 364 -25.08 -9.83 -7.35
CA LEU A 364 -24.41 -10.21 -8.58
C LEU A 364 -25.31 -10.02 -9.80
N VAL A 365 -26.59 -10.35 -9.66
CA VAL A 365 -27.60 -10.08 -10.69
C VAL A 365 -27.72 -8.57 -10.90
N GLN A 366 -27.78 -7.76 -9.84
CA GLN A 366 -27.86 -6.30 -9.96
C GLN A 366 -26.60 -5.67 -10.58
N ILE A 367 -25.40 -6.21 -10.35
CA ILE A 367 -24.18 -5.70 -11.01
C ILE A 367 -24.18 -6.07 -12.50
N CYS A 368 -24.59 -7.30 -12.82
CA CYS A 368 -24.78 -7.72 -14.19
C CYS A 368 -25.90 -6.93 -14.89
N MET A 369 -26.87 -6.40 -14.13
CA MET A 369 -27.99 -5.58 -14.63
C MET A 369 -27.65 -4.09 -14.84
N PHE A 370 -26.42 -3.62 -14.61
CA PHE A 370 -26.01 -2.30 -15.12
C PHE A 370 -25.70 -2.35 -16.62
N ASP A 371 -26.69 -2.75 -17.42
CA ASP A 371 -26.61 -2.79 -18.88
C ASP A 371 -26.11 -1.45 -19.44
N GLU A 372 -26.52 -0.34 -18.80
CA GLU A 372 -26.08 1.00 -19.18
C GLU A 372 -24.57 1.21 -18.93
N PHE A 373 -24.04 0.83 -17.76
CA PHE A 373 -22.61 0.96 -17.49
C PHE A 373 -21.79 0.05 -18.41
N TRP A 374 -22.12 -1.24 -18.47
CA TRP A 374 -21.36 -2.20 -19.27
C TRP A 374 -21.43 -1.84 -20.76
N GLY A 375 -22.59 -1.43 -21.26
CA GLY A 375 -22.76 -0.95 -22.62
C GLY A 375 -21.94 0.32 -22.91
N GLN A 376 -21.91 1.29 -21.99
CA GLN A 376 -21.08 2.49 -22.15
C GLN A 376 -19.58 2.17 -22.03
N PHE A 377 -19.19 1.30 -21.10
CA PHE A 377 -17.80 0.87 -20.90
C PHE A 377 -17.27 0.09 -22.12
N ASP A 378 -18.05 -0.86 -22.65
CA ASP A 378 -17.79 -1.55 -23.92
C ASP A 378 -17.69 -0.57 -25.08
N TRP A 379 -18.62 0.39 -25.17
CA TRP A 379 -18.60 1.42 -26.20
C TRP A 379 -17.33 2.28 -26.11
N VAL A 380 -16.94 2.77 -24.93
CA VAL A 380 -15.75 3.63 -24.76
C VAL A 380 -14.47 2.86 -25.11
N LEU A 381 -14.26 1.68 -24.52
CA LEU A 381 -13.02 0.93 -24.71
C LEU A 381 -12.90 0.28 -26.10
N SER A 382 -14.01 0.11 -26.83
CA SER A 382 -13.99 -0.36 -28.22
C SER A 382 -13.58 0.72 -29.22
N GLN A 383 -13.55 2.00 -28.84
CA GLN A 383 -13.18 3.08 -29.76
C GLN A 383 -11.74 2.95 -30.29
N CYS A 384 -11.44 3.65 -31.40
CA CYS A 384 -10.16 3.57 -32.10
C CYS A 384 -8.99 4.06 -31.24
N GLY A 385 -9.25 5.00 -30.33
CA GLY A 385 -8.22 5.50 -29.42
C GLY A 385 -7.66 4.48 -28.44
N PHE A 386 -8.38 3.40 -28.14
CA PHE A 386 -7.91 2.30 -27.28
C PHE A 386 -7.36 1.15 -28.12
N SER A 387 -6.60 1.44 -29.17
CA SER A 387 -6.08 0.41 -30.10
C SER A 387 -5.02 -0.51 -29.46
N GLN A 388 -4.39 -0.08 -28.37
CA GLN A 388 -3.41 -0.87 -27.62
C GLN A 388 -4.02 -1.69 -26.47
N LEU A 389 -5.33 -1.56 -26.23
CA LEU A 389 -6.00 -2.31 -25.17
C LEU A 389 -5.98 -3.80 -25.51
N MET A 390 -5.33 -4.58 -24.66
CA MET A 390 -5.16 -6.03 -24.82
C MET A 390 -6.09 -6.80 -23.89
N GLU A 391 -6.25 -6.32 -22.65
CA GLU A 391 -6.84 -7.09 -21.57
C GLU A 391 -7.81 -6.26 -20.73
N VAL A 392 -8.95 -6.86 -20.41
CA VAL A 392 -9.90 -6.32 -19.43
C VAL A 392 -10.22 -7.40 -18.41
N TYR A 393 -9.93 -7.10 -17.15
CA TYR A 393 -10.17 -7.99 -16.02
C TYR A 393 -11.31 -7.46 -15.16
N VAL A 394 -12.24 -8.33 -14.81
CA VAL A 394 -13.29 -8.05 -13.82
C VAL A 394 -13.19 -9.07 -12.70
N HIS A 395 -12.64 -8.63 -11.56
CA HIS A 395 -12.48 -9.43 -10.37
C HIS A 395 -13.64 -9.18 -9.41
N TRP A 396 -14.35 -10.26 -9.06
CA TRP A 396 -15.39 -10.25 -8.04
C TRP A 396 -14.76 -10.71 -6.73
N VAL A 397 -14.61 -9.79 -5.79
CA VAL A 397 -14.01 -10.08 -4.49
C VAL A 397 -15.15 -10.36 -3.52
N SER A 398 -15.32 -11.61 -3.12
CA SER A 398 -16.46 -12.06 -2.32
C SER A 398 -16.00 -12.87 -1.11
N PRO A 399 -16.60 -12.67 0.08
CA PRO A 399 -16.36 -13.52 1.24
C PRO A 399 -17.09 -14.87 1.12
N LEU A 400 -18.05 -14.99 0.20
CA LEU A 400 -18.76 -16.22 -0.06
C LEU A 400 -17.93 -17.12 -1.00
N PRO A 401 -17.98 -18.45 -0.82
CA PRO A 401 -17.33 -19.38 -1.74
C PRO A 401 -17.81 -19.12 -3.18
N PRO A 402 -16.95 -19.35 -4.18
CA PRO A 402 -17.32 -19.15 -5.58
C PRO A 402 -18.59 -19.95 -5.89
N CYS A 403 -19.64 -19.25 -6.30
CA CYS A 403 -20.83 -19.86 -6.89
C CYS A 403 -20.47 -20.24 -8.33
N GLU A 404 -20.97 -21.36 -8.85
CA GLU A 404 -20.58 -21.97 -10.13
C GLU A 404 -20.10 -20.95 -11.19
N ASP A 405 -18.78 -20.97 -11.47
CA ASP A 405 -18.00 -19.93 -12.16
C ASP A 405 -18.56 -19.49 -13.54
N SER A 406 -19.43 -20.28 -14.13
CA SER A 406 -19.96 -20.10 -15.49
C SER A 406 -20.81 -18.83 -15.69
N LEU A 407 -21.56 -18.36 -14.70
CA LEU A 407 -22.58 -17.36 -14.97
C LEU A 407 -22.00 -15.94 -15.09
N HIS A 408 -21.00 -15.58 -14.29
CA HIS A 408 -20.34 -14.25 -14.38
C HIS A 408 -19.69 -14.02 -15.73
N GLU A 409 -19.04 -15.06 -16.26
CA GLU A 409 -18.41 -15.00 -17.56
C GLU A 409 -19.43 -14.83 -18.69
N VAL A 410 -20.57 -15.52 -18.61
CA VAL A 410 -21.67 -15.38 -19.59
C VAL A 410 -22.22 -13.96 -19.59
N TYR A 411 -22.46 -13.36 -18.42
CA TYR A 411 -22.98 -11.98 -18.33
C TYR A 411 -21.96 -10.96 -18.81
N LEU A 412 -20.69 -11.08 -18.41
CA LEU A 412 -19.64 -10.17 -18.86
C LEU A 412 -19.42 -10.24 -20.37
N ARG A 413 -19.43 -11.46 -20.93
CA ARG A 413 -19.34 -11.62 -22.39
C ARG A 413 -20.56 -11.03 -23.12
N GLY A 414 -21.74 -11.13 -22.53
CA GLY A 414 -22.96 -10.51 -23.05
C GLY A 414 -22.94 -8.96 -22.98
N GLY A 415 -22.32 -8.40 -21.93
CA GLY A 415 -22.23 -6.96 -21.71
C GLY A 415 -21.08 -6.26 -22.45
N LEU A 416 -20.07 -7.02 -22.91
CA LEU A 416 -18.87 -6.49 -23.57
C LEU A 416 -18.66 -7.01 -25.02
N PRO A 417 -19.69 -7.04 -25.88
CA PRO A 417 -19.60 -7.68 -27.19
C PRO A 417 -18.61 -6.99 -28.15
N ARG A 418 -18.41 -5.67 -28.06
CA ARG A 418 -17.52 -4.94 -28.97
C ARG A 418 -16.06 -5.19 -28.64
N LEU A 419 -15.72 -5.28 -27.35
CA LEU A 419 -14.37 -5.65 -26.92
C LEU A 419 -14.00 -7.07 -27.38
N ILE A 420 -14.93 -8.02 -27.28
CA ILE A 420 -14.72 -9.38 -27.82
C ILE A 420 -14.51 -9.33 -29.33
N ALA A 421 -15.33 -8.59 -30.06
CA ALA A 421 -15.19 -8.44 -31.52
C ALA A 421 -13.84 -7.81 -31.93
N LYS A 422 -13.25 -6.99 -31.06
CA LYS A 422 -11.93 -6.37 -31.24
C LYS A 422 -10.76 -7.31 -30.89
N GLY A 423 -11.05 -8.50 -30.33
CA GLY A 423 -10.03 -9.46 -29.89
C GLY A 423 -9.40 -9.13 -28.54
N VAL A 424 -10.02 -8.25 -27.74
CA VAL A 424 -9.57 -7.97 -26.37
C VAL A 424 -9.83 -9.19 -25.49
N GLN A 425 -8.82 -9.62 -24.74
CA GLN A 425 -8.96 -10.73 -23.81
C GLN A 425 -9.78 -10.28 -22.61
N LEU A 426 -10.95 -10.91 -22.44
CA LEU A 426 -11.80 -10.73 -21.28
C LEU A 426 -11.56 -11.87 -20.29
N SER A 427 -11.27 -11.52 -19.04
CA SER A 427 -11.16 -12.49 -17.96
C SER A 427 -11.97 -12.02 -16.76
N SER A 428 -12.65 -12.98 -16.13
CA SER A 428 -13.33 -12.76 -14.86
C SER A 428 -12.92 -13.82 -13.87
N SER A 429 -12.74 -13.40 -12.62
CA SER A 429 -12.40 -14.32 -11.54
C SER A 429 -13.14 -13.94 -10.28
N ILE A 430 -13.55 -14.95 -9.50
CA ILE A 430 -13.98 -14.74 -8.13
C ILE A 430 -12.76 -14.92 -7.22
N LYS A 431 -12.34 -13.86 -6.54
CA LYS A 431 -11.28 -13.93 -5.53
C LYS A 431 -11.94 -14.13 -4.17
N ASN A 432 -11.68 -15.28 -3.54
CA ASN A 432 -12.15 -15.57 -2.19
C ASN A 432 -11.21 -14.91 -1.18
N ILE A 433 -11.77 -14.09 -0.28
CA ILE A 433 -11.02 -13.52 0.84
C ILE A 433 -11.07 -14.52 1.99
N GLN A 434 -10.33 -15.62 1.87
CA GLN A 434 -10.06 -16.46 3.04
C GLN A 434 -8.67 -16.11 3.57
N GLY A 435 -8.65 -15.32 4.65
CA GLY A 435 -7.54 -15.32 5.61
C GLY A 435 -6.31 -14.46 5.34
N GLY A 436 -6.33 -13.53 4.38
CA GLY A 436 -5.26 -12.52 4.30
C GLY A 436 -5.44 -11.49 5.41
N GLU A 437 -4.53 -11.46 6.38
CA GLU A 437 -4.41 -10.37 7.35
C GLU A 437 -4.45 -9.03 6.60
N LEU A 438 -5.49 -8.23 6.85
CA LEU A 438 -5.50 -6.80 6.56
C LEU A 438 -4.55 -6.14 7.55
N ASP A 439 -3.25 -6.38 7.36
CA ASP A 439 -2.16 -5.83 8.17
C ASP A 439 -1.63 -4.52 7.60
#